data_AF-A0A4R4NJF8-F1
#
_entry.id   AF-A0A4R4NJF8-F1
#
_cell.length_a   1.000
_cell.length_b   1.000
_cell.length_c   1.000
_cell.angle_alpha   90.00
_cell.angle_beta   90.00
_cell.angle_gamma   90.00
#
_symmetry.space_group_name_H-M   'P 1'
#
loop_
_entity.id
_entity.type
_entity.pdbx_description
1 polymer ?
#
loop_
_entity_poly.entity_id
_entity_poly.type
_entity_poly.pdbx_seq_one_letter_code
_entity_poly.pdbx_strand_id
1 'polypeptide(L)'
;MAAVGIDVDAWSEEVCARPASPEEAKRLGIGAGSTVMVIERGYCAGGQVVEMGDIVVPAESTKLVFHGPVTQPAPHPTARHKE
;
A
#
# COMPACT_ATOMS: atom_id res chain seq x y z
N MET A 1 -16.83 2.79 1.18
CA MET A 1 -17.18 1.82 2.24
C MET A 1 -18.04 2.46 3.32
N ALA A 2 -17.62 3.55 3.96
CA ALA A 2 -18.45 4.23 4.97
C ALA A 2 -19.87 4.61 4.49
N ALA A 3 -20.01 5.06 3.24
CA ALA A 3 -21.32 5.40 2.66
C ALA A 3 -22.32 4.21 2.58
N VAL A 4 -21.82 2.97 2.68
CA VAL A 4 -22.64 1.75 2.71
C VAL A 4 -22.58 1.04 4.07
N GLY A 5 -22.14 1.74 5.12
CA GLY A 5 -22.12 1.23 6.49
C GLY A 5 -20.96 0.27 6.82
N ILE A 6 -19.86 0.33 6.07
CA ILE A 6 -18.65 -0.48 6.35
C ILE A 6 -17.52 0.45 6.80
N ASP A 7 -17.10 0.27 8.05
CA ASP A 7 -15.98 0.99 8.67
C ASP A 7 -14.68 0.23 8.44
N VAL A 8 -13.85 0.77 7.54
CA VAL A 8 -12.50 0.23 7.26
C VAL A 8 -11.57 0.62 8.39
N ASP A 9 -10.86 -0.37 8.96
CA ASP A 9 -9.98 -0.20 10.11
C ASP A 9 -8.51 -0.53 9.82
N ALA A 10 -8.23 -1.22 8.72
CA ALA A 10 -6.88 -1.57 8.32
C ALA A 10 -6.73 -1.61 6.79
N TRP A 11 -5.48 -1.56 6.34
CA TRP A 11 -5.11 -1.73 4.95
C TRP A 11 -3.77 -2.45 4.82
N SER A 12 -3.57 -3.12 3.69
CA SER A 12 -2.29 -3.72 3.31
C SER A 12 -1.99 -3.33 1.87
N GLU A 13 -0.73 -2.99 1.57
CA GLU A 13 -0.26 -2.83 0.20
C GLU A 13 0.98 -3.68 -0.04
N GLU A 14 0.98 -4.39 -1.17
CA GLU A 14 2.16 -5.04 -1.73
C GLU A 14 2.60 -4.23 -2.95
N VAL A 15 3.86 -3.74 -2.92
CA VAL A 15 4.38 -2.84 -3.94
C VAL A 15 5.52 -3.50 -4.69
N CYS A 16 5.39 -3.60 -6.01
CA CYS A 16 6.45 -4.10 -6.87
C CYS A 16 6.67 -3.21 -8.09
N ALA A 17 7.78 -3.43 -8.80
CA ALA A 17 8.08 -2.79 -10.06
C ALA A 17 8.27 -3.84 -11.14
N ARG A 18 7.72 -3.60 -12.32
CA ARG A 18 7.87 -4.48 -13.49
C ARG A 18 7.74 -3.71 -14.80
N PRO A 19 8.19 -4.27 -15.94
CA PRO A 19 7.84 -3.72 -17.25
C PRO A 19 6.32 -3.64 -17.44
N ALA A 20 5.86 -2.56 -18.06
CA ALA A 20 4.46 -2.41 -18.45
C ALA A 20 4.07 -3.45 -19.51
N SER A 21 2.88 -4.02 -19.38
CA SER A 21 2.27 -4.76 -20.48
C SER A 21 1.94 -3.80 -21.64
N PRO A 22 1.76 -4.29 -22.87
CA PRO A 22 1.38 -3.43 -23.99
C PRO A 22 0.05 -2.69 -23.76
N GLU A 23 -0.90 -3.30 -23.07
CA GLU A 23 -2.17 -2.67 -22.74
C GLU A 23 -2.00 -1.55 -21.72
N GLU A 24 -1.24 -1.80 -20.66
CA GLU A 24 -0.92 -0.79 -19.65
C GLU A 24 -0.15 0.37 -20.25
N ALA A 25 0.86 0.09 -21.08
CA ALA A 25 1.65 1.12 -21.75
C ALA A 25 0.75 2.03 -22.61
N LYS A 26 -0.19 1.44 -23.36
CA LYS A 26 -1.17 2.18 -24.15
C LYS A 26 -2.12 3.00 -23.28
N ARG A 27 -2.67 2.43 -22.19
CA ARG A 27 -3.63 3.11 -21.30
C ARG A 27 -2.97 4.23 -20.51
N LEU A 28 -1.71 4.07 -20.13
CA LEU A 28 -0.92 5.05 -19.39
C LEU A 28 -0.22 6.07 -20.30
N GLY A 29 -0.19 5.85 -21.62
CA GLY A 29 0.48 6.74 -22.57
C GLY A 29 2.00 6.76 -22.42
N ILE A 30 2.60 5.65 -22.00
CA ILE A 30 4.04 5.49 -21.77
C ILE A 30 4.69 4.62 -22.86
N GLY A 31 6.02 4.66 -22.94
CA GLY A 31 6.78 3.86 -23.88
C GLY A 31 6.64 2.35 -23.64
N ALA A 32 6.71 1.56 -24.71
CA ALA A 32 6.82 0.12 -24.58
C ALA A 32 8.10 -0.25 -23.82
N GLY A 33 7.98 -1.13 -22.82
CA GLY A 33 9.10 -1.50 -21.95
C GLY A 33 9.39 -0.51 -20.81
N SER A 34 8.67 0.61 -20.70
CA SER A 34 8.74 1.48 -19.52
C SER A 34 8.35 0.71 -18.25
N THR A 35 8.98 1.06 -17.13
CA THR A 35 8.70 0.45 -15.83
C THR A 35 7.45 1.06 -15.21
N VAL A 36 6.57 0.20 -14.69
CA VAL A 36 5.43 0.58 -13.85
C VAL A 36 5.64 0.12 -12.43
N MET A 37 5.11 0.89 -11.49
CA MET A 37 4.92 0.46 -10.11
C MET A 37 3.50 -0.08 -9.99
N VAL A 38 3.39 -1.27 -9.43
CA VAL A 38 2.13 -1.96 -9.17
C VAL A 38 1.93 -2.02 -7.66
N ILE A 39 0.78 -1.56 -7.21
CA ILE A 39 0.36 -1.54 -5.81
C ILE A 39 -0.89 -2.41 -5.72
N GLU A 40 -0.75 -3.60 -5.14
CA GLU A 40 -1.87 -4.47 -4.80
C GLU A 40 -2.34 -4.05 -3.41
N ARG A 41 -3.53 -3.44 -3.33
CA ARG A 41 -4.08 -2.91 -2.08
C ARG A 41 -5.30 -3.70 -1.63
N GLY A 42 -5.32 -4.06 -0.35
CA GLY A 42 -6.50 -4.54 0.35
C GLY A 42 -6.94 -3.57 1.45
N TYR A 43 -8.25 -3.34 1.57
CA TYR A 43 -8.86 -2.73 2.75
C TYR A 43 -9.61 -3.76 3.57
N CYS A 44 -9.51 -3.64 4.90
CA CYS A 44 -10.13 -4.54 5.85
C CYS A 44 -11.08 -3.81 6.79
N ALA A 45 -12.13 -4.52 7.23
CA ALA A 45 -13.01 -4.13 8.31
C ALA A 45 -13.20 -5.34 9.24
N GLY A 46 -12.86 -5.20 10.53
CA GLY A 46 -12.98 -6.29 11.50
C GLY A 46 -12.14 -7.53 11.12
N GLY A 47 -11.00 -7.33 10.45
CA GLY A 47 -10.15 -8.43 9.96
C GLY A 47 -10.67 -9.17 8.73
N GLN A 48 -11.72 -8.66 8.06
CA GLN A 48 -12.19 -9.19 6.78
C GLN A 48 -11.83 -8.24 5.65
N VAL A 49 -11.34 -8.76 4.53
CA VAL A 49 -11.08 -7.97 3.32
C VAL A 49 -12.41 -7.54 2.72
N VAL A 50 -12.58 -6.23 2.54
CA VAL A 50 -13.81 -5.61 2.01
C VAL A 50 -13.59 -4.93 0.66
N GLU A 51 -12.35 -4.66 0.29
CA GLU A 51 -11.97 -4.14 -1.03
C GLU A 51 -10.57 -4.65 -1.38
N MET A 52 -10.36 -4.96 -2.66
CA MET A 52 -9.08 -5.33 -3.24
C MET A 52 -8.94 -4.62 -4.58
N GLY A 53 -7.78 -4.02 -4.82
CA GLY A 53 -7.54 -3.27 -6.04
C GLY A 53 -6.07 -3.20 -6.42
N ASP A 54 -5.82 -3.29 -7.72
CA ASP A 54 -4.50 -3.14 -8.32
C ASP A 54 -4.36 -1.73 -8.90
N ILE A 55 -3.32 -1.03 -8.48
CA ILE A 55 -3.02 0.32 -8.97
C ILE A 55 -1.70 0.25 -9.73
N VAL A 56 -1.76 0.56 -11.02
CA VAL A 56 -0.60 0.58 -11.91
C VAL A 56 -0.30 2.01 -12.33
N VAL A 57 0.89 2.51 -11.99
CA VAL A 57 1.34 3.87 -12.30
C VAL A 57 2.71 3.88 -12.98
N PRO A 58 3.04 4.87 -13.84
CA PRO A 58 4.37 5.03 -14.39
C PRO A 58 5.40 5.28 -13.28
N ALA A 59 6.43 4.44 -13.18
CA ALA A 59 7.40 4.53 -12.09
C ALA A 59 8.32 5.76 -12.21
N GLU A 60 8.57 6.24 -13.42
CA GLU A 60 9.51 7.34 -13.68
C GLU A 60 8.95 8.72 -13.29
N SER A 61 7.62 8.89 -13.30
CA SER A 61 6.95 10.17 -13.07
C SER A 61 6.07 10.20 -11.81
N THR A 62 5.86 9.06 -11.16
CA THR A 62 4.98 8.94 -9.99
C THR A 62 5.76 8.62 -8.73
N LYS A 63 5.37 9.22 -7.60
CA LYS A 63 5.91 8.91 -6.28
C LYS A 63 4.82 8.39 -5.37
N LEU A 64 5.07 7.27 -4.71
CA LEU A 64 4.26 6.79 -3.60
C LEU A 64 4.81 7.38 -2.30
N VAL A 65 4.00 8.15 -1.58
CA VAL A 65 4.41 8.88 -0.36
C VAL A 65 3.53 8.43 0.79
N PHE A 66 4.16 7.83 1.80
CA PHE A 66 3.50 7.47 3.05
C PHE A 66 3.83 8.49 4.14
N HIS A 67 2.82 8.89 4.90
CA HIS A 67 2.96 9.73 6.08
C HIS A 67 1.99 9.25 7.15
N GLY A 68 2.46 9.17 8.39
CA GLY A 68 1.65 8.79 9.54
C GLY A 68 2.43 9.03 10.84
N PRO A 69 1.73 9.07 11.98
CA PRO A 69 2.39 9.17 13.28
C PRO A 69 3.24 7.92 13.52
N VAL A 70 4.43 8.11 14.09
CA VAL A 70 5.21 7.00 14.63
C VAL A 70 4.77 6.80 16.08
N THR A 71 3.99 5.74 16.33
CA THR A 71 3.72 5.34 17.72
C THR A 71 4.97 4.69 18.27
N GLN A 72 5.62 5.31 19.26
CA GLN A 72 6.70 4.63 19.98
C GLN A 72 6.13 3.40 20.69
N PRO A 73 6.78 2.22 20.57
CA PRO A 73 6.39 1.09 21.39
C PRO A 73 6.53 1.45 22.87
N ALA A 74 5.69 0.86 23.73
CA ALA A 74 5.84 1.01 25.17
C ALA A 74 7.28 0.68 25.58
N PRO A 75 7.90 1.46 26.48
CA PRO A 75 9.27 1.20 26.91
C PRO A 75 9.39 -0.25 27.40
N HIS A 76 10.42 -0.96 26.90
CA HIS A 76 10.70 -2.31 27.35
C HIS A 76 10.90 -2.30 28.87
N PRO A 77 10.25 -3.19 29.65
CA PRO A 77 10.44 -3.21 31.10
C PRO A 77 11.90 -3.54 31.39
N THR A 78 12.66 -2.56 31.87
CA THR A 78 14.02 -2.77 32.35
C THR A 78 13.96 -3.73 33.53
N ALA A 79 14.58 -4.90 33.39
CA ALA A 79 14.75 -5.83 34.49
C ALA A 79 15.46 -5.09 35.65
N ARG A 80 14.77 -4.90 36.77
CA ARG A 80 15.42 -4.46 38.01
C ARG A 80 16.40 -5.57 38.39
N HIS A 81 17.70 -5.31 38.24
CA HIS A 81 18.71 -6.07 38.97
C HIS A 81 18.41 -5.87 40.46
N LYS A 82 18.06 -6.97 41.12
CA LYS A 82 17.83 -7.04 42.55
C LYS A 82 19.21 -7.16 43.19
N GLU A 83 19.65 -6.11 43.88
CA GLU A 83 20.84 -6.13 44.76
C GLU A 83 20.62 -7.04 45.98
#